data_AF-A0A2D5GUC5-F1
#
_entry.id   AF-A0A2D5GUC5-F1
#
_cell.length_a   1.000
_cell.length_b   1.000
_cell.length_c   1.000
_cell.angle_alpha   90.00
_cell.angle_beta   90.00
_cell.angle_gamma   90.00
#
_symmetry.space_group_name_H-M   'P 1'
#
loop_
_entity.id
_entity.type
_entity.pdbx_description
1 polymer ?
#
loop_
_entity_poly.entity_id
_entity_poly.type
_entity_poly.pdbx_seq_one_letter_code
_entity_poly.pdbx_strand_id
1 'polypeptide(L)'
;MSVRSARVCFSVSFLLLCAIAAGCAGEEDPIEARLKEVGYTPEKIVAELELRIKNLDKMSAHQHSAGNDSKQGGTHASDPRGNPFSFDSIIKDIKHKIDQVQQRSGEDVNVLEQVTQKIENGKLDDTMRKRVLEALQK
;
A
#
# COMPACT_ATOMS: atom_id res chain seq x y z
N MET A 1 -11.59 28.88 -66.64
CA MET A 1 -10.70 27.81 -66.16
C MET A 1 -9.24 28.18 -66.45
N SER A 2 -8.47 28.53 -65.42
CA SER A 2 -7.00 28.40 -65.35
C SER A 2 -6.53 29.01 -64.03
N VAL A 3 -6.38 28.17 -63.01
CA VAL A 3 -5.78 28.55 -61.73
C VAL A 3 -4.29 28.23 -61.84
N ARG A 4 -3.44 29.25 -61.93
CA ARG A 4 -1.99 29.08 -61.88
C ARG A 4 -1.54 28.99 -60.43
N SER A 5 -0.91 27.85 -60.14
CA SER A 5 -0.18 27.55 -58.92
C SER A 5 0.85 28.61 -58.58
N ALA A 6 0.86 29.06 -57.32
CA ALA A 6 2.02 29.64 -56.66
C ALA A 6 2.29 28.81 -55.39
N ARG A 7 3.18 27.83 -55.50
CA ARG A 7 3.81 27.15 -54.36
C ARG A 7 5.16 27.82 -54.13
N VAL A 8 5.32 28.63 -53.09
CA VAL A 8 6.64 28.83 -52.44
C VAL A 8 6.43 29.24 -50.98
N CYS A 9 6.94 28.40 -50.08
CA CYS A 9 7.51 28.67 -48.76
C CYS A 9 6.92 29.81 -47.91
N PHE A 10 6.05 29.47 -46.95
CA PHE A 10 5.91 30.26 -45.73
C PHE A 10 6.40 29.44 -44.53
N SER A 11 7.70 29.60 -44.28
CA SER A 11 8.32 29.77 -42.96
C SER A 11 7.96 28.79 -41.83
N VAL A 12 8.95 27.96 -41.56
CA VAL A 12 9.27 27.06 -40.43
C VAL A 12 9.26 27.77 -39.04
N SER A 13 8.52 28.86 -38.87
CA SER A 13 8.62 29.72 -37.67
C SER A 13 7.64 29.35 -36.53
N PHE A 14 6.88 28.26 -36.62
CA PHE A 14 5.98 27.82 -35.54
C PHE A 14 6.61 26.83 -34.55
N LEU A 15 7.84 26.36 -34.80
CA LEU A 15 8.51 25.33 -33.98
C LEU A 15 9.45 25.86 -32.89
N LEU A 16 9.50 27.18 -32.66
CA LEU A 16 10.40 27.78 -31.65
C LEU A 16 9.71 28.27 -30.38
N LEU A 17 8.38 28.18 -30.28
CA LEU A 17 7.62 28.60 -29.10
C LEU A 17 7.31 27.48 -28.09
N CYS A 18 7.60 26.21 -28.41
CA CYS A 18 7.39 25.09 -27.47
C CYS A 18 8.61 24.75 -26.61
N ALA A 19 9.75 25.43 -26.77
CA ALA A 19 10.99 25.10 -26.06
C ALA A 19 11.17 25.81 -24.70
N ILE A 20 10.25 26.70 -24.29
CA ILE A 20 10.38 27.49 -23.06
C ILE A 20 9.35 27.09 -21.98
N ALA A 21 8.54 26.07 -22.24
CA ALA A 21 7.67 25.45 -21.22
C ALA A 21 8.37 24.30 -20.45
N ALA A 22 9.69 24.16 -20.59
CA ALA A 22 10.51 23.29 -19.72
C ALA A 22 10.96 24.03 -18.45
N GLY A 23 10.09 24.91 -17.92
CA GLY A 23 10.29 25.61 -16.67
C GLY A 23 9.73 24.79 -15.50
N CYS A 24 10.64 24.23 -14.70
CA CYS A 24 10.48 23.91 -13.28
C CYS A 24 9.30 23.00 -12.90
N ALA A 25 9.24 21.78 -13.45
CA ALA A 25 8.62 20.69 -12.69
C ALA A 25 9.63 20.27 -11.62
N GLY A 26 9.32 20.61 -10.36
CA GLY A 26 10.24 20.61 -9.22
C GLY A 26 11.11 19.36 -9.12
N GLU A 27 12.39 19.57 -8.82
CA GLU A 27 13.21 18.57 -8.14
C GLU A 27 12.40 18.08 -6.94
N GLU A 28 11.89 16.86 -7.04
CA GLU A 28 11.28 16.15 -5.93
C GLU A 28 12.28 16.17 -4.78
N ASP A 29 11.85 16.63 -3.59
CA ASP A 29 12.73 16.72 -2.43
C ASP A 29 13.41 15.35 -2.25
N PRO A 30 14.74 15.27 -2.25
CA PRO A 30 15.45 13.99 -2.12
C PRO A 30 15.05 13.22 -0.86
N ILE A 31 14.51 13.88 0.17
CA ILE A 31 13.90 13.25 1.34
C ILE A 31 12.51 12.67 1.02
N GLU A 32 11.65 13.36 0.26
CA GLU A 32 10.37 12.79 -0.20
C GLU A 32 10.57 11.62 -1.15
N ALA A 33 11.53 11.71 -2.07
CA ALA A 33 11.90 10.60 -2.96
C ALA A 33 12.41 9.39 -2.15
N ARG A 34 13.26 9.62 -1.13
CA ARG A 34 13.71 8.58 -0.19
C ARG A 34 12.57 8.01 0.67
N LEU A 35 11.64 8.84 1.12
CA LEU A 35 10.47 8.39 1.89
C LEU A 35 9.49 7.57 1.04
N LYS A 36 9.38 7.85 -0.26
CA LYS A 36 8.70 6.98 -1.22
C LYS A 36 9.43 5.65 -1.41
N GLU A 37 10.76 5.68 -1.49
CA GLU A 37 11.61 4.47 -1.62
C GLU A 37 11.51 3.54 -0.39
N VAL A 38 11.41 4.13 0.81
CA VAL A 38 11.28 3.40 2.09
C VAL A 38 9.81 3.07 2.43
N GLY A 39 8.85 3.71 1.74
CA GLY A 39 7.42 3.56 1.97
C GLY A 39 6.91 2.12 1.84
N TYR A 40 5.75 1.87 2.46
CA TYR A 40 5.00 0.64 2.24
C TYR A 40 4.55 0.57 0.77
N THR A 41 4.79 -0.56 0.13
CA THR A 41 4.23 -0.91 -1.18
C THR A 41 3.18 -2.01 -1.00
N PRO A 42 2.28 -2.23 -1.98
CA PRO A 42 1.34 -3.35 -1.93
C PRO A 42 2.02 -4.70 -1.65
N GLU A 43 3.20 -4.95 -2.22
CA GLU A 43 3.98 -6.18 -1.99
C GLU A 43 4.46 -6.30 -0.53
N LYS A 44 4.98 -5.22 0.06
CA LYS A 44 5.42 -5.20 1.46
C LYS A 44 4.25 -5.42 2.42
N ILE A 45 3.08 -4.84 2.11
CA ILE A 45 1.85 -5.03 2.89
C ILE A 45 1.44 -6.51 2.88
N VAL A 46 1.41 -7.14 1.71
CA VAL A 46 1.05 -8.57 1.59
C VAL A 46 2.08 -9.45 2.30
N ALA A 47 3.38 -9.20 2.12
CA ALA A 47 4.42 -9.98 2.78
C ALA A 47 4.31 -9.90 4.32
N GLU A 48 4.02 -8.72 4.87
CA GLU A 48 3.80 -8.55 6.30
C GLU A 48 2.55 -9.30 6.78
N LEU A 49 1.44 -9.18 6.04
CA LEU A 49 0.18 -9.88 6.32
C LEU A 49 0.40 -11.40 6.36
N GLU A 50 1.01 -11.97 5.31
CA GLU A 50 1.30 -13.39 5.21
C GLU A 50 2.15 -13.88 6.39
N LEU A 51 3.20 -13.11 6.74
CA LEU A 51 4.07 -13.44 7.86
C LEU A 51 3.32 -13.46 9.20
N ARG A 52 2.50 -12.44 9.46
CA ARG A 52 1.76 -12.33 10.73
C ARG A 52 0.67 -13.38 10.84
N ILE A 53 -0.04 -13.65 9.75
CA ILE A 53 -1.06 -14.70 9.68
C ILE A 53 -0.43 -16.09 9.86
N LYS A 54 0.71 -16.39 9.23
CA LYS A 54 1.42 -17.67 9.41
C LYS A 54 1.87 -17.91 10.86
N ASN A 55 2.06 -16.84 11.63
CA ASN A 55 2.52 -16.92 13.02
C ASN A 55 1.41 -16.69 14.05
N LEU A 56 0.14 -16.56 13.62
CA LEU A 56 -0.99 -16.28 14.50
C LEU A 56 -1.07 -17.27 15.67
N ASP A 57 -0.96 -18.56 15.37
CA ASP A 57 -1.06 -19.65 16.36
C ASP A 57 0.16 -19.71 17.29
N LYS A 58 1.32 -19.26 16.82
CA LYS A 58 2.54 -19.21 17.64
C LYS A 58 2.51 -18.04 18.62
N MET A 59 1.93 -16.92 18.19
CA MET A 59 1.82 -15.70 18.99
C MET A 59 0.71 -15.80 20.04
N SER A 60 -0.41 -16.48 19.73
CA SER A 60 -1.46 -16.77 20.71
C SER A 60 -0.96 -17.69 21.84
N ALA A 61 -0.13 -18.69 21.53
CA ALA A 61 0.45 -19.60 22.52
C ALA A 61 1.38 -18.90 23.54
N HIS A 62 2.10 -17.85 23.12
CA HIS A 62 2.98 -17.09 24.02
C HIS A 62 2.19 -16.25 25.05
N GLN A 63 0.99 -15.80 24.70
CA GLN A 63 0.11 -15.12 25.67
C GLN A 63 -0.45 -16.08 26.73
N HIS A 64 -0.74 -17.33 26.36
CA HIS A 64 -1.21 -18.34 27.31
C HIS A 64 -0.08 -18.87 28.20
N SER A 65 1.14 -19.01 27.68
CA SER A 65 2.27 -19.51 28.48
C SER A 65 2.77 -18.51 29.53
N ALA A 66 2.60 -17.19 29.32
CA ALA A 66 2.91 -16.17 30.31
C ALA A 66 1.93 -16.15 31.50
N GLY A 67 0.77 -16.80 31.37
CA GLY A 67 -0.27 -16.86 32.40
C GLY A 67 -0.16 -18.02 33.40
N ASN A 68 0.67 -19.03 33.14
CA ASN A 68 0.68 -20.25 33.97
C ASN A 68 1.78 -20.31 35.04
N ASP A 69 2.73 -19.36 35.08
CA ASP A 69 3.84 -19.36 36.04
C ASP A 69 3.90 -18.16 37.00
N SER A 70 2.87 -17.31 37.05
CA SER A 70 2.86 -16.14 37.95
C SER A 70 1.86 -16.29 39.10
N LYS A 71 2.30 -16.97 40.17
CA LYS A 71 1.83 -16.70 41.53
C LYS A 71 2.22 -15.27 41.94
N GLN A 72 1.50 -14.24 41.49
CA GLN A 72 1.31 -12.99 42.24
C GLN A 72 0.36 -12.08 41.46
N GLY A 73 -0.80 -11.84 42.06
CA GLY A 73 -1.85 -11.00 41.50
C GLY A 73 -1.39 -9.55 41.33
N GLY A 74 -1.08 -9.19 40.10
CA GLY A 74 -1.35 -7.86 39.58
C GLY A 74 -2.43 -8.04 38.52
N THR A 75 -3.57 -7.37 38.70
CA THR A 75 -4.62 -7.28 37.68
C THR A 75 -3.98 -6.68 36.42
N HIS A 76 -3.52 -7.53 35.51
CA HIS A 76 -3.00 -7.07 34.23
C HIS A 76 -4.20 -6.49 33.51
N ALA A 77 -4.32 -5.16 33.58
CA ALA A 77 -5.36 -4.42 32.89
C ALA A 77 -5.35 -4.91 31.45
N SER A 78 -6.47 -5.49 31.01
CA SER A 78 -6.72 -5.78 29.60
C SER A 78 -6.39 -4.49 28.86
N ASP A 79 -5.26 -4.47 28.16
CA ASP A 79 -4.80 -3.28 27.47
C ASP A 79 -5.97 -2.80 26.60
N PRO A 80 -6.44 -1.55 26.74
CA PRO A 80 -7.63 -1.07 26.03
C PRO A 80 -7.47 -1.17 24.50
N ARG A 81 -6.25 -1.42 24.02
CA ARG A 81 -5.89 -1.60 22.61
C ARG A 81 -6.13 -3.02 22.06
N GLY A 82 -6.51 -4.00 22.90
CA GLY A 82 -6.71 -5.38 22.48
C GLY A 82 -5.41 -6.11 22.13
N ASN A 83 -5.51 -7.39 21.74
CA ASN A 83 -4.33 -8.19 21.38
C ASN A 83 -3.80 -7.79 19.97
N PRO A 84 -2.61 -7.18 19.85
CA PRO A 84 -2.06 -6.74 18.56
C PRO A 84 -1.69 -7.89 17.61
N PHE A 85 -1.67 -9.13 18.12
CA PHE A 85 -1.42 -10.36 17.37
C PHE A 85 -2.71 -11.13 17.04
N SER A 86 -3.87 -10.57 17.36
CA SER A 86 -5.15 -11.13 16.93
C SER A 86 -5.38 -10.91 15.43
N PHE A 87 -6.17 -11.79 14.81
CA PHE A 87 -6.54 -11.67 13.40
C PHE A 87 -7.15 -10.29 13.10
N ASP A 88 -8.09 -9.82 13.93
CA ASP A 88 -8.78 -8.54 13.71
C ASP A 88 -7.83 -7.34 13.84
N SER A 89 -6.89 -7.37 14.80
CA SER A 89 -5.88 -6.33 14.94
C SER A 89 -4.91 -6.30 13.76
N ILE A 90 -4.54 -7.47 13.23
CA ILE A 90 -3.71 -7.58 12.02
C ILE A 90 -4.46 -6.99 10.82
N ILE A 91 -5.72 -7.37 10.59
CA ILE A 91 -6.52 -6.85 9.48
C ILE A 91 -6.70 -5.33 9.59
N LYS A 92 -7.00 -4.82 10.79
CA LYS A 92 -7.15 -3.37 11.02
C LYS A 92 -5.88 -2.59 10.70
N ASP A 93 -4.72 -3.10 11.12
CA ASP A 93 -3.42 -2.50 10.82
C ASP A 93 -3.11 -2.53 9.31
N ILE A 94 -3.39 -3.65 8.64
CA ILE A 94 -3.20 -3.79 7.19
C ILE A 94 -4.10 -2.82 6.41
N LYS A 95 -5.38 -2.67 6.79
CA LYS A 95 -6.27 -1.66 6.20
C LYS A 95 -5.71 -0.25 6.34
N HIS A 96 -5.27 0.10 7.55
CA HIS A 96 -4.69 1.41 7.79
C HIS A 96 -3.48 1.69 6.89
N LYS A 97 -2.62 0.68 6.67
CA LYS A 97 -1.48 0.78 5.73
C LYS A 97 -1.93 0.92 4.28
N ILE A 98 -2.97 0.19 3.86
CA ILE A 98 -3.57 0.32 2.52
C ILE A 98 -4.07 1.75 2.33
N ASP A 99 -4.83 2.29 3.28
CA ASP A 99 -5.37 3.65 3.22
C ASP A 99 -4.26 4.71 3.14
N GLN A 100 -3.19 4.54 3.92
CA GLN A 100 -2.03 5.43 3.86
C GLN A 100 -1.34 5.39 2.49
N VAL A 101 -1.21 4.22 1.88
CA VAL A 101 -0.61 4.09 0.55
C VAL A 101 -1.56 4.63 -0.52
N GLN A 102 -2.87 4.42 -0.38
CA GLN A 102 -3.91 4.97 -1.25
C GLN A 102 -3.87 6.50 -1.27
N GLN A 103 -3.78 7.13 -0.10
CA GLN A 103 -3.69 8.59 0.03
C GLN A 103 -2.45 9.17 -0.65
N ARG A 104 -1.33 8.42 -0.68
CA ARG A 104 -0.08 8.85 -1.32
C ARG A 104 -0.03 8.59 -2.82
N SER A 105 -0.77 7.58 -3.29
CA SER A 105 -0.73 7.12 -4.68
C SER A 105 -1.66 7.91 -5.60
N GLY A 106 -2.61 8.66 -5.04
CA GLY A 106 -3.61 9.42 -5.79
C GLY A 106 -4.84 8.58 -6.15
N GLU A 107 -5.86 9.24 -6.71
CA GLU A 107 -7.18 8.64 -6.98
C GLU A 107 -7.16 7.61 -8.13
N ASP A 108 -6.18 7.71 -9.05
CA ASP A 108 -6.08 6.83 -10.22
C ASP A 108 -5.52 5.43 -9.90
N VAL A 109 -5.01 5.21 -8.69
CA VAL A 109 -4.36 3.96 -8.29
C VAL A 109 -5.22 3.24 -7.25
N ASN A 110 -5.82 2.09 -7.60
CA ASN A 110 -6.56 1.29 -6.62
C ASN A 110 -5.63 0.36 -5.84
N VAL A 111 -5.15 0.82 -4.68
CA VAL A 111 -4.20 0.07 -3.84
C VAL A 111 -4.85 -1.17 -3.22
N LEU A 112 -6.11 -1.05 -2.79
CA LEU A 112 -6.85 -2.18 -2.22
C LEU A 112 -6.99 -3.32 -3.22
N GLU A 113 -7.30 -3.01 -4.48
CA GLU A 113 -7.38 -4.01 -5.54
C GLU A 113 -6.03 -4.67 -5.82
N GLN A 114 -4.94 -3.90 -5.91
CA GLN A 114 -3.60 -4.47 -6.08
C GLN A 114 -3.22 -5.41 -4.92
N VAL A 115 -3.53 -5.04 -3.68
CA VAL A 115 -3.30 -5.89 -2.51
C VAL A 115 -4.17 -7.15 -2.57
N THR A 116 -5.46 -7.02 -2.94
CA THR A 116 -6.40 -8.14 -3.09
C THR A 116 -5.89 -9.14 -4.13
N GLN A 117 -5.53 -8.68 -5.33
CA GLN A 117 -4.97 -9.53 -6.40
C GLN A 117 -3.67 -10.22 -5.97
N LYS A 118 -2.82 -9.54 -5.20
CA LYS A 118 -1.58 -10.14 -4.68
C LYS A 118 -1.85 -11.20 -3.62
N ILE A 119 -2.86 -11.01 -2.77
CA ILE A 119 -3.30 -12.03 -1.80
C ILE A 119 -3.90 -13.24 -2.53
N GLU A 120 -4.68 -13.00 -3.59
CA GLU A 120 -5.25 -14.06 -4.43
C GLU A 120 -4.19 -14.99 -5.02
N ASN A 121 -3.07 -14.41 -5.45
CA ASN A 121 -1.90 -15.08 -6.01
C ASN A 121 -0.81 -15.40 -4.97
N GLY A 122 -1.11 -15.19 -3.68
CA GLY A 122 -0.14 -15.26 -2.59
C GLY A 122 0.07 -16.68 -2.04
N LYS A 123 0.69 -16.73 -0.86
CA LYS A 123 1.10 -17.98 -0.18
C LYS A 123 0.11 -18.46 0.88
N LEU A 124 -0.95 -17.70 1.14
CA LEU A 124 -2.00 -18.12 2.07
C LEU A 124 -2.77 -19.32 1.51
N ASP A 125 -3.06 -20.29 2.37
CA ASP A 125 -3.99 -21.37 2.03
C ASP A 125 -5.38 -20.82 1.70
N ASP A 126 -6.19 -21.58 0.98
CA ASP A 126 -7.46 -21.09 0.42
C ASP A 126 -8.46 -20.65 1.51
N THR A 127 -8.46 -21.33 2.67
CA THR A 127 -9.37 -20.99 3.78
C THR A 127 -8.97 -19.63 4.37
N MET A 128 -7.69 -19.47 4.69
CA MET A 128 -7.17 -18.24 5.27
C MET A 128 -7.22 -17.07 4.27
N ARG A 129 -6.90 -17.32 3.00
CA ARG A 129 -7.00 -16.35 1.92
C ARG A 129 -8.41 -15.79 1.82
N LYS A 130 -9.42 -16.67 1.73
CA LYS A 130 -10.82 -16.26 1.68
C LYS A 130 -11.20 -15.41 2.89
N ARG A 131 -10.84 -15.85 4.10
CA ARG A 131 -11.12 -15.12 5.35
C ARG A 131 -10.48 -13.72 5.36
N VAL A 132 -9.24 -13.60 4.89
CA VAL A 132 -8.53 -12.32 4.80
C VAL A 132 -9.20 -11.39 3.78
N LEU A 133 -9.50 -11.89 2.58
CA LEU A 133 -10.14 -11.11 1.52
C LEU A 133 -11.51 -10.58 1.96
N GLU A 134 -12.35 -11.44 2.56
CA GLU A 134 -13.64 -11.03 3.12
C GLU A 134 -13.48 -9.98 4.23
N ALA A 135 -12.44 -10.10 5.06
CA ALA A 135 -12.20 -9.14 6.13
C ALA A 135 -11.70 -7.79 5.60
N LEU A 136 -10.93 -7.77 4.52
CA LEU A 136 -10.45 -6.54 3.86
C LEU A 136 -11.56 -5.77 3.13
N GLN A 137 -12.58 -6.47 2.62
CA GLN A 137 -13.72 -5.89 1.89
C GLN A 137 -14.85 -5.35 2.78
N LYS A 138 -14.85 -5.68 4.08
CA LYS A 138 -15.81 -5.16 5.07
C LYS A 138 -15.44 -3.76 5.55
#